data_AF-A0A840YRS7-F1
#
_entry.id   AF-A0A840YRS7-F1
#
_cell.length_a   1.000
_cell.length_b   1.000
_cell.length_c   1.000
_cell.angle_alpha   90.00
_cell.angle_beta   90.00
_cell.angle_gamma   90.00
#
_symmetry.space_group_name_H-M   'P 1'
#
loop_
_entity.id
_entity.type
_entity.pdbx_description
1 polymer ?
#
loop_
_entity_poly.entity_id
_entity_poly.type
_entity_poly.pdbx_seq_one_letter_code
_entity_poly.pdbx_strand_id
1 'polypeptide(L)'
;MLTDDDVKAVGAGGTGFLSEVLNTRAAADMSIIVLSLALGFLDVSEAQGQSAAALRAVDRDEHLRQLRQLLHGREVEDILTTAQGDYLRILDLASAALPLARTQERTRNTLLQQRTHLRIWLDRGLAEGENVGAGHIRWSKLAKGLTGKLAEFTVRYSGPAASRGHLILVELPDGAPADGFVGSDGQILDPAIVISNKARLRQEMAKALRTFGGATRLAT
;
A
#
# COMPACT_ATOMS: atom_id res chain seq x y z
N MET A 1 4.79 13.49 1.40
CA MET A 1 3.74 14.50 1.42
C MET A 1 2.90 14.24 0.19
N LEU A 2 1.65 13.85 0.37
CA LEU A 2 0.71 13.85 -0.74
C LEU A 2 0.54 15.31 -1.18
N THR A 3 0.53 15.58 -2.47
CA THR A 3 0.16 16.91 -2.97
C THR A 3 -1.35 17.07 -2.99
N ASP A 4 -1.85 18.31 -3.10
CA ASP A 4 -3.29 18.56 -3.30
C ASP A 4 -3.82 17.79 -4.52
N ASP A 5 -3.01 17.69 -5.58
CA ASP A 5 -3.37 16.93 -6.77
C ASP A 5 -3.40 15.42 -6.50
N ASP A 6 -2.58 14.90 -5.59
CA ASP A 6 -2.64 13.49 -5.18
C ASP A 6 -3.91 13.16 -4.40
N VAL A 7 -4.45 14.13 -3.66
CA VAL A 7 -5.69 14.00 -2.87
C VAL A 7 -6.95 14.13 -3.76
N LYS A 8 -6.91 14.99 -4.78
CA LYS A 8 -8.01 15.20 -5.71
C LYS A 8 -8.29 13.96 -6.57
N ALA A 9 -9.57 13.73 -6.84
CA ALA A 9 -10.00 12.75 -7.84
C ALA A 9 -9.53 13.15 -9.24
N VAL A 10 -9.33 12.15 -10.13
CA VAL A 10 -8.94 12.39 -11.53
C VAL A 10 -9.93 13.33 -12.24
N GLY A 11 -11.23 13.16 -11.98
CA GLY A 11 -12.28 14.02 -12.55
C GLY A 11 -12.24 15.48 -12.08
N ALA A 12 -11.50 15.78 -11.01
CA ALA A 12 -11.29 17.12 -10.46
C ALA A 12 -9.89 17.67 -10.76
N GLY A 13 -9.16 17.09 -11.72
CA GLY A 13 -7.81 17.49 -12.10
C GLY A 13 -6.69 16.95 -11.20
N GLY A 14 -6.99 15.97 -10.34
CA GLY A 14 -6.00 15.30 -9.52
C GLY A 14 -5.25 14.16 -10.24
N THR A 15 -4.20 13.65 -9.61
CA THR A 15 -3.41 12.52 -10.11
C THR A 15 -4.13 11.18 -9.91
N GLY A 16 -5.18 11.14 -9.10
CA GLY A 16 -5.92 9.92 -8.75
C GLY A 16 -5.16 8.96 -7.83
N PHE A 17 -3.99 9.36 -7.33
CA PHE A 17 -3.13 8.51 -6.52
C PHE A 17 -3.76 8.09 -5.20
N LEU A 18 -4.36 9.03 -4.47
CA LEU A 18 -5.05 8.71 -3.23
C LEU A 18 -6.26 7.79 -3.49
N SER A 19 -6.99 8.01 -4.59
CA SER A 19 -8.09 7.11 -4.98
C SER A 19 -7.58 5.71 -5.35
N GLU A 20 -6.43 5.58 -6.02
CA GLU A 20 -5.79 4.27 -6.27
C GLU A 20 -5.42 3.58 -4.95
N VAL A 21 -4.87 4.34 -4.00
CA VAL A 21 -4.48 3.85 -2.66
C VAL A 21 -5.70 3.42 -1.85
N LEU A 22 -6.75 4.23 -1.80
CA LEU A 22 -7.98 3.94 -1.05
C LEU A 22 -8.80 2.79 -1.64
N ASN A 23 -8.64 2.50 -2.93
CA ASN A 23 -9.25 1.34 -3.57
C ASN A 23 -8.48 0.03 -3.32
N THR A 24 -7.39 0.04 -2.55
CA THR A 24 -6.73 -1.19 -2.12
C THR A 24 -7.51 -1.87 -0.99
N ARG A 25 -7.57 -3.21 -0.98
CA ARG A 25 -8.33 -3.98 0.02
C ARG A 25 -7.96 -3.64 1.46
N ALA A 26 -6.67 -3.36 1.70
CA ALA A 26 -6.16 -3.01 3.03
C ALA A 26 -6.53 -1.59 3.49
N ALA A 27 -7.06 -0.72 2.61
CA ALA A 27 -7.38 0.65 2.97
C ALA A 27 -8.58 0.78 3.93
N ALA A 28 -9.45 -0.22 3.99
CA ALA A 28 -10.63 -0.22 4.87
C ALA A 28 -10.24 -0.26 6.36
N ASP A 29 -9.13 -0.92 6.69
CA ASP A 29 -8.62 -1.04 8.06
C ASP A 29 -7.62 0.07 8.40
N MET A 30 -7.39 1.00 7.47
CA MET A 30 -6.42 2.09 7.62
C MET A 30 -7.09 3.41 7.96
N SER A 31 -6.41 4.18 8.81
CA SER A 31 -6.77 5.57 9.09
C SER A 31 -5.79 6.49 8.37
N ILE A 32 -6.24 7.11 7.27
CA ILE A 32 -5.43 8.10 6.56
C ILE A 32 -5.82 9.48 7.05
N ILE A 33 -4.88 10.15 7.71
CA ILE A 33 -5.04 11.53 8.18
C ILE A 33 -4.25 12.46 7.25
N VAL A 34 -4.92 13.48 6.74
CA VAL A 34 -4.32 14.51 5.87
C VAL A 34 -4.07 15.77 6.70
N LEU A 35 -2.86 16.31 6.61
CA LEU A 35 -2.55 17.61 7.22
C LEU A 35 -2.63 18.70 6.15
N SER A 36 -3.59 19.60 6.29
CA SER A 36 -3.77 20.80 5.49
C SER A 36 -3.23 22.02 6.24
N LEU A 37 -2.48 22.90 5.58
CA LEU A 37 -2.03 24.17 6.19
C LEU A 37 -3.19 25.14 6.48
N ALA A 38 -4.34 24.96 5.83
CA ALA A 38 -5.49 25.83 6.01
C ALA A 38 -6.48 25.30 7.05
N LEU A 39 -6.56 23.98 7.20
CA LEU A 39 -7.63 23.32 7.95
C LEU A 39 -7.13 22.45 9.10
N GLY A 40 -5.82 22.21 9.18
CA GLY A 40 -5.22 21.34 10.18
C GLY A 40 -5.35 19.86 9.80
N PHE A 41 -5.55 19.00 10.80
CA PHE A 41 -5.68 17.56 10.60
C PHE A 41 -7.10 17.20 10.19
N LEU A 42 -7.24 16.46 9.09
CA LEU A 42 -8.51 16.03 8.51
C LEU A 42 -8.50 14.53 8.28
N ASP A 43 -9.69 13.91 8.35
CA ASP A 43 -9.87 12.59 7.75
C ASP A 43 -9.71 12.69 6.23
N VAL A 44 -9.20 11.63 5.60
CA VAL A 44 -9.01 11.57 4.15
C VAL A 44 -10.29 11.84 3.36
N SER A 45 -11.44 11.41 3.87
CA SER A 45 -12.75 11.64 3.23
C SER A 45 -13.13 13.13 3.23
N GLU A 46 -12.82 13.85 4.30
CA GLU A 46 -13.06 15.29 4.42
C GLU A 46 -12.12 16.09 3.52
N ALA A 47 -10.88 15.63 3.36
CA ALA A 47 -9.88 16.27 2.51
C ALA A 47 -10.23 16.19 1.00
N GLN A 48 -10.90 15.11 0.55
CA GLN A 48 -11.28 14.93 -0.85
C GLN A 48 -12.33 15.94 -1.34
N GLY A 49 -13.07 16.59 -0.44
CA GLY A 49 -14.13 17.56 -0.76
C GLY A 49 -13.73 19.03 -0.67
N GLN A 50 -12.50 19.35 -0.25
CA GLN A 50 -12.10 20.72 0.06
C GLN A 50 -11.03 21.27 -0.89
N SER A 51 -11.26 22.49 -1.37
CA SER A 51 -10.25 23.24 -2.13
C SER A 51 -9.23 23.87 -1.18
N ALA A 52 -8.01 24.10 -1.68
CA ALA A 52 -6.95 24.77 -0.92
C ALA A 52 -7.42 26.16 -0.48
N ALA A 53 -7.81 26.29 0.78
CA ALA A 53 -8.13 27.57 1.40
C ALA A 53 -6.85 28.30 1.82
N ALA A 54 -6.96 29.60 2.11
CA ALA A 54 -5.84 30.39 2.61
C ALA A 54 -5.29 29.83 3.94
N LEU A 55 -3.97 29.93 4.12
CA LEU A 55 -3.29 29.55 5.36
C LEU A 55 -3.97 30.17 6.59
N ARG A 56 -4.34 29.34 7.56
CA ARG A 56 -4.77 29.80 8.87
C ARG A 56 -3.58 29.88 9.82
N ALA A 57 -3.69 30.73 10.83
CA ALA A 57 -2.70 30.81 11.90
C ALA A 57 -2.59 29.44 12.59
N VAL A 58 -1.36 29.05 12.92
CA VAL A 58 -1.09 27.78 13.61
C VAL A 58 -1.53 27.90 15.07
N ASP A 59 -2.65 27.29 15.41
CA ASP A 59 -3.07 27.06 16.80
C ASP A 59 -2.68 25.64 17.21
N ARG A 60 -1.78 25.52 18.19
CA ARG A 60 -1.29 24.22 18.68
C ARG A 60 -2.40 23.41 19.34
N ASP A 61 -3.24 24.05 20.15
CA ASP A 61 -4.24 23.34 20.95
C ASP A 61 -5.38 22.84 20.05
N GLU A 62 -5.72 23.60 19.01
CA GLU A 62 -6.62 23.15 17.95
C GLU A 62 -6.10 21.89 17.25
N HIS A 63 -4.87 21.94 16.71
CA HIS A 63 -4.29 20.78 16.00
C HIS A 63 -4.18 19.54 16.88
N LEU A 64 -3.86 19.73 18.16
CA LEU A 64 -3.78 18.65 19.13
C LEU A 64 -5.17 18.05 19.43
N ARG A 65 -6.22 18.87 19.53
CA ARG A 65 -7.60 18.37 19.66
C ARG A 65 -8.05 17.62 18.41
N GLN A 66 -7.81 18.16 17.22
CA GLN A 66 -8.17 17.52 15.95
C GLN A 66 -7.50 16.15 15.82
N LEU A 67 -6.19 16.07 16.03
CA LEU A 67 -5.47 14.80 15.91
C LEU A 67 -5.93 13.77 16.95
N ARG A 68 -6.20 14.19 18.20
CA ARG A 68 -6.79 13.30 19.22
C ARG A 68 -8.17 12.79 18.83
N GLN A 69 -9.02 13.65 18.27
CA GLN A 69 -10.36 13.28 17.84
C GLN A 69 -10.30 12.25 16.71
N LEU A 70 -9.41 12.44 15.73
CA LEU A 70 -9.23 11.51 14.62
C LEU A 70 -8.71 10.14 15.08
N LEU A 71 -7.87 10.12 16.12
CA LEU A 71 -7.25 8.91 16.67
C LEU A 71 -8.08 8.26 17.79
N HIS A 72 -9.18 8.88 18.22
CA HIS A 72 -9.95 8.41 19.37
C HIS A 72 -10.53 7.01 19.12
N GLY A 73 -10.31 6.10 20.08
CA GLY A 73 -10.83 4.73 20.01
C GLY A 73 -10.14 3.83 18.99
N ARG A 74 -9.02 4.26 18.39
CA ARG A 74 -8.27 3.48 17.41
C ARG A 74 -7.05 2.83 18.04
N GLU A 75 -6.89 1.53 17.83
CA GLU A 75 -5.64 0.83 18.08
C GLU A 75 -4.73 1.01 16.86
N VAL A 76 -3.57 1.64 17.06
CA VAL A 76 -2.65 1.98 15.98
C VAL A 76 -1.35 1.25 16.19
N GLU A 77 -1.09 0.23 15.39
CA GLU A 77 0.12 -0.57 15.49
C GLU A 77 1.33 0.09 14.81
N ASP A 78 1.10 0.80 13.70
CA ASP A 78 2.18 1.33 12.86
C ASP A 78 1.80 2.72 12.30
N ILE A 79 2.74 3.67 12.33
CA ILE A 79 2.57 5.06 11.85
C ILE A 79 3.59 5.40 10.76
N LEU A 80 3.12 5.84 9.59
CA LEU A 80 3.95 6.44 8.55
C LEU A 80 3.70 7.94 8.43
N THR A 81 4.76 8.73 8.58
CA THR A 81 4.72 10.19 8.38
C THR A 81 5.48 10.58 7.11
N THR A 82 4.83 11.38 6.24
CA THR A 82 5.46 11.91 5.01
C THR A 82 5.54 13.45 4.97
N ALA A 83 5.37 14.13 6.12
CA ALA A 83 5.40 15.59 6.22
C ALA A 83 6.82 16.19 6.14
N GLN A 84 6.91 17.40 5.57
CA GLN A 84 8.14 18.18 5.45
C GLN A 84 7.88 19.67 5.72
N GLY A 85 8.91 20.45 6.05
CA GLY A 85 8.80 21.90 6.24
C GLY A 85 7.76 22.28 7.31
N ASP A 86 6.85 23.21 6.98
CA ASP A 86 5.81 23.67 7.91
C ASP A 86 4.83 22.58 8.34
N TYR A 87 4.48 21.64 7.46
CA TYR A 87 3.65 20.49 7.81
C TYR A 87 4.30 19.67 8.93
N LEU A 88 5.62 19.54 8.86
CA LEU A 88 6.38 18.79 9.83
C LEU A 88 6.45 19.51 11.18
N ARG A 89 6.61 20.84 11.15
CA ARG A 89 6.56 21.68 12.34
C ARG A 89 5.19 21.59 13.04
N ILE A 90 4.09 21.60 12.28
CA ILE A 90 2.74 21.45 12.83
C ILE A 90 2.55 20.06 13.45
N LEU A 91 3.03 19.01 12.79
CA LEU A 91 3.00 17.66 13.35
C LEU A 91 3.81 17.55 14.64
N ASP A 92 5.02 18.13 14.69
CA ASP A 92 5.86 18.11 15.88
C ASP A 92 5.17 18.82 17.07
N LEU A 93 4.41 19.90 16.81
CA LEU A 93 3.61 20.59 17.83
C LEU A 93 2.45 19.74 18.39
N ALA A 94 1.87 18.87 17.56
CA ALA A 94 0.76 17.97 17.90
C ALA A 94 1.23 16.55 18.26
N SER A 95 2.54 16.28 18.31
CA SER A 95 3.11 14.94 18.50
C SER A 95 2.63 14.23 19.77
N ALA A 96 2.27 14.98 20.82
CA ALA A 96 1.69 14.45 22.05
C ALA A 96 0.29 13.80 21.89
N ALA A 97 -0.32 13.91 20.70
CA ALA A 97 -1.56 13.21 20.36
C ALA A 97 -1.32 11.86 19.65
N LEU A 98 -0.09 11.58 19.19
CA LEU A 98 0.22 10.31 18.51
C LEU A 98 0.27 9.16 19.53
N PRO A 99 -0.37 8.01 19.25
CA PRO A 99 -0.27 6.84 20.11
C PRO A 99 1.12 6.22 20.05
N LEU A 100 1.44 5.41 21.04
CA LEU A 100 2.60 4.54 20.97
C LEU A 100 2.30 3.44 19.94
N ALA A 101 3.12 3.37 18.91
CA ALA A 101 3.04 2.38 17.85
C ALA A 101 4.29 1.49 17.89
N ARG A 102 4.14 0.23 17.45
CA ARG A 102 5.25 -0.71 17.27
C ARG A 102 6.27 -0.17 16.27
N THR A 103 5.81 0.42 15.17
CA THR A 103 6.67 1.04 14.15
C THR A 103 6.25 2.47 13.88
N GLN A 104 7.21 3.40 13.91
CA GLN A 104 6.99 4.79 13.51
C GLN A 104 8.07 5.22 12.52
N GLU A 105 7.72 5.39 11.24
CA GLU A 105 8.64 5.82 10.18
C GLU A 105 8.35 7.28 9.75
N ARG A 106 9.40 8.10 9.63
CA ARG A 106 9.33 9.49 9.14
C ARG A 106 10.19 9.63 7.88
N THR A 107 9.58 10.04 6.77
CA THR A 107 10.27 10.11 5.47
C THR A 107 10.46 11.55 5.00
N ARG A 108 11.71 11.95 4.73
CA ARG A 108 12.08 13.25 4.12
C ARG A 108 12.47 13.12 2.64
N ASN A 109 12.01 12.05 2.00
CA ASN A 109 12.40 11.67 0.66
C ASN A 109 11.72 12.52 -0.42
N THR A 110 12.17 12.38 -1.67
CA THR A 110 11.50 12.98 -2.84
C THR A 110 10.05 12.48 -2.96
N LEU A 111 9.17 13.22 -3.67
CA LEU A 111 7.76 12.82 -3.85
C LEU A 111 7.60 11.41 -4.43
N LEU A 112 8.41 11.03 -5.42
CA LEU A 112 8.38 9.69 -6.02
C LEU A 112 8.73 8.61 -4.99
N GLN A 113 9.77 8.84 -4.19
CA GLN A 113 10.15 7.92 -3.12
C GLN A 113 9.09 7.85 -2.01
N GLN A 114 8.43 8.96 -1.69
CA GLN A 114 7.33 8.98 -0.71
C GLN A 114 6.11 8.19 -1.21
N ARG A 115 5.72 8.32 -2.48
CA ARG A 115 4.65 7.50 -3.09
C ARG A 115 5.02 6.02 -3.09
N THR A 116 6.28 5.72 -3.34
CA THR A 116 6.82 4.35 -3.31
C THR A 116 6.83 3.78 -1.89
N HIS A 117 7.29 4.55 -0.90
CA HIS A 117 7.27 4.17 0.52
C HIS A 117 5.85 4.00 1.05
N LEU A 118 4.93 4.91 0.67
CA LEU A 118 3.52 4.77 1.01
C LEU A 118 2.98 3.46 0.43
N ARG A 119 3.20 3.16 -0.85
CA ARG A 119 2.80 1.87 -1.45
C ARG A 119 3.40 0.68 -0.71
N ILE A 120 4.68 0.70 -0.41
CA ILE A 120 5.34 -0.37 0.35
C ILE A 120 4.71 -0.53 1.74
N TRP A 121 4.37 0.58 2.39
CA TRP A 121 3.74 0.57 3.71
C TRP A 121 2.31 0.05 3.66
N LEU A 122 1.54 0.45 2.63
CA LEU A 122 0.20 -0.08 2.37
C LEU A 122 0.25 -1.58 2.06
N ASP A 123 1.24 -2.03 1.29
CA ASP A 123 1.47 -3.44 1.00
C ASP A 123 1.89 -4.25 2.26
N ARG A 124 2.21 -3.60 3.40
CA ARG A 124 2.42 -4.26 4.71
C ARG A 124 1.12 -4.46 5.48
N GLY A 125 0.12 -3.62 5.26
CA GLY A 125 -1.18 -3.72 5.94
C GLY A 125 -1.92 -4.94 5.43
N LEU A 126 -2.11 -5.92 6.30
CA LEU A 126 -2.96 -7.06 6.06
C LEU A 126 -4.36 -6.72 6.56
N ALA A 127 -5.39 -6.99 5.75
CA ALA A 127 -6.74 -6.95 6.29
C ALA A 127 -6.91 -8.07 7.34
N GLU A 128 -7.91 -7.93 8.21
CA GLU A 128 -8.22 -8.98 9.19
C GLU A 128 -8.42 -10.34 8.50
N GLY A 129 -7.70 -11.37 8.96
CA GLY A 129 -7.72 -12.71 8.38
C GLY A 129 -6.81 -12.91 7.16
N GLU A 130 -6.16 -11.87 6.61
CA GLU A 130 -5.18 -12.04 5.54
C GLU A 130 -3.85 -12.61 6.03
N ASN A 131 -3.25 -13.48 5.20
CA ASN A 131 -1.91 -14.00 5.43
C ASN A 131 -1.07 -13.79 4.17
N VAL A 132 0.18 -13.33 4.36
CA VAL A 132 1.14 -13.13 3.27
C VAL A 132 2.45 -13.83 3.58
N GLY A 133 3.06 -14.39 2.55
CA GLY A 133 4.36 -15.02 2.66
C GLY A 133 5.39 -14.00 3.14
N ALA A 134 6.05 -14.29 4.26
CA ALA A 134 7.16 -13.48 4.76
C ALA A 134 8.45 -13.78 3.99
N GLY A 135 9.43 -12.87 4.07
CA GLY A 135 10.78 -13.08 3.51
C GLY A 135 11.14 -12.19 2.32
N HIS A 136 12.41 -12.28 1.89
CA HIS A 136 12.95 -11.47 0.78
C HIS A 136 12.70 -12.14 -0.57
N ILE A 137 12.14 -11.40 -1.53
CA ILE A 137 11.96 -11.89 -2.91
C ILE A 137 13.28 -11.76 -3.66
N ARG A 138 13.85 -12.91 -4.06
CA ARG A 138 15.05 -12.97 -4.87
C ARG A 138 14.70 -12.85 -6.35
N TRP A 139 15.22 -11.83 -7.01
CA TRP A 139 14.97 -11.58 -8.43
C TRP A 139 16.10 -12.10 -9.29
N SER A 140 15.76 -12.67 -10.44
CA SER A 140 16.74 -13.11 -11.43
C SER A 140 16.23 -12.83 -12.84
N LYS A 141 17.16 -12.72 -13.78
CA LYS A 141 16.87 -12.56 -15.21
C LYS A 141 17.49 -13.76 -15.92
N LEU A 142 16.67 -14.73 -16.29
CA LEU A 142 17.10 -15.92 -17.01
C LEU A 142 16.85 -15.73 -18.51
N ALA A 143 17.39 -16.62 -19.34
CA ALA A 143 17.20 -16.59 -20.79
C ALA A 143 15.71 -16.50 -21.22
N LYS A 144 14.80 -16.98 -20.38
CA LYS A 144 13.34 -16.97 -20.60
C LYS A 144 12.59 -15.78 -19.99
N GLY A 145 13.29 -14.79 -19.42
CA GLY A 145 12.68 -13.55 -18.90
C GLY A 145 12.90 -13.33 -17.39
N LEU A 146 12.11 -12.40 -16.84
CA LEU A 146 12.13 -12.05 -15.42
C LEU A 146 11.58 -13.21 -14.58
N THR A 147 12.27 -13.55 -13.50
CA THR A 147 11.81 -14.50 -12.48
C THR A 147 11.97 -13.90 -11.07
N GLY A 148 11.05 -14.27 -10.19
CA GLY A 148 11.12 -13.95 -8.76
C GLY A 148 10.94 -15.21 -7.93
N LYS A 149 11.61 -15.30 -6.78
CA LYS A 149 11.47 -16.43 -5.85
C LYS A 149 11.19 -15.96 -4.43
N LEU A 150 10.25 -16.63 -3.76
CA LEU A 150 9.93 -16.45 -2.34
C LEU A 150 9.64 -17.83 -1.75
N ALA A 151 10.42 -18.24 -0.73
CA ALA A 151 10.37 -19.60 -0.17
C ALA A 151 10.48 -20.67 -1.29
N GLU A 152 9.54 -21.61 -1.35
CA GLU A 152 9.44 -22.65 -2.39
C GLU A 152 8.86 -22.14 -3.72
N PHE A 153 8.23 -20.97 -3.75
CA PHE A 153 7.54 -20.47 -4.93
C PHE A 153 8.48 -19.73 -5.88
N THR A 154 8.33 -20.02 -7.16
CA THR A 154 8.96 -19.29 -8.26
C THR A 154 7.88 -18.70 -9.14
N VAL A 155 7.92 -17.40 -9.40
CA VAL A 155 7.05 -16.77 -10.39
C VAL A 155 7.84 -16.40 -11.63
N ARG A 156 7.27 -16.66 -12.80
CA ARG A 156 7.90 -16.42 -14.11
C ARG A 156 6.94 -15.77 -15.08
N TYR A 157 7.46 -14.87 -15.92
CA TYR A 157 6.73 -14.37 -17.07
C TYR A 157 6.67 -15.43 -18.19
N SER A 158 5.46 -15.80 -18.62
CA SER A 158 5.21 -16.84 -19.62
C SER A 158 4.84 -16.30 -21.00
N GLY A 159 4.80 -14.98 -21.18
CA GLY A 159 4.50 -14.35 -22.47
C GLY A 159 3.14 -13.66 -22.52
N PRO A 160 2.63 -13.33 -23.71
CA PRO A 160 1.25 -12.88 -23.90
C PRO A 160 0.26 -13.96 -23.44
N ALA A 161 -0.84 -13.56 -22.82
CA ALA A 161 -1.93 -14.48 -22.54
C ALA A 161 -2.67 -14.88 -23.83
N ALA A 162 -3.42 -15.98 -23.80
CA ALA A 162 -4.30 -16.36 -24.92
C ALA A 162 -5.44 -15.33 -25.11
N SER A 163 -5.90 -14.75 -24.01
CA SER A 163 -6.72 -13.54 -23.99
C SER A 163 -5.85 -12.28 -24.03
N ARG A 164 -6.48 -11.10 -24.01
CA ARG A 164 -5.76 -9.83 -23.90
C ARG A 164 -4.97 -9.77 -22.57
N GLY A 165 -3.65 -9.61 -22.65
CA GLY A 165 -2.80 -9.38 -21.49
C GLY A 165 -1.49 -10.17 -21.54
N HIS A 166 -0.94 -10.42 -20.36
CA HIS A 166 0.37 -11.03 -20.12
C HIS A 166 0.22 -12.12 -19.07
N LEU A 167 0.75 -13.31 -19.33
CA LEU A 167 0.67 -14.44 -18.42
C LEU A 167 1.90 -14.50 -17.52
N ILE A 168 1.69 -14.62 -16.22
CA ILE A 168 2.70 -15.06 -15.25
C ILE A 168 2.27 -16.41 -14.68
N LEU A 169 3.24 -17.28 -14.39
CA LEU A 169 3.00 -18.59 -13.79
C LEU A 169 3.74 -18.68 -12.46
N VAL A 170 3.06 -19.15 -11.42
CA VAL A 170 3.65 -19.52 -10.13
C VAL A 170 3.89 -21.02 -10.11
N GLU A 171 5.14 -21.39 -9.87
CA GLU A 171 5.67 -22.75 -9.98
C GLU A 171 6.27 -23.18 -8.62
N LEU A 172 6.20 -24.49 -8.33
CA LEU A 172 6.91 -25.16 -7.25
C LEU A 172 8.37 -25.47 -7.65
N PRO A 173 9.22 -25.96 -6.73
CA PRO A 173 10.63 -26.22 -7.02
C PRO A 173 10.89 -27.23 -8.15
N ASP A 174 9.94 -28.11 -8.44
CA ASP A 174 9.97 -29.08 -9.54
C ASP A 174 9.54 -28.49 -10.90
N GLY A 175 9.12 -27.22 -10.92
CA GLY A 175 8.63 -26.53 -12.11
C GLY A 175 7.16 -26.80 -12.43
N ALA A 176 6.44 -27.58 -11.59
CA ALA A 176 5.00 -27.75 -11.73
C ALA A 176 4.27 -26.47 -11.31
N PRO A 177 3.09 -26.16 -11.90
CA PRO A 177 2.23 -25.10 -11.39
C PRO A 177 1.92 -25.31 -9.90
N ALA A 178 1.86 -24.22 -9.14
CA ALA A 178 1.53 -24.25 -7.71
C ALA A 178 0.03 -24.50 -7.48
N ASP A 179 -0.48 -25.66 -7.90
CA ASP A 179 -1.88 -26.04 -7.68
C ASP A 179 -2.15 -26.47 -6.24
N GLY A 180 -3.41 -26.38 -5.80
CA GLY A 180 -3.87 -26.89 -4.51
C GLY A 180 -3.56 -25.96 -3.31
N PHE A 181 -3.22 -24.71 -3.57
CA PHE A 181 -3.08 -23.68 -2.54
C PHE A 181 -4.37 -22.88 -2.39
N VAL A 182 -4.73 -22.61 -1.13
CA VAL A 182 -5.92 -21.85 -0.76
C VAL A 182 -5.50 -20.56 -0.05
N GLY A 183 -6.01 -19.45 -0.55
CA GLY A 183 -5.82 -18.13 0.04
C GLY A 183 -6.53 -18.00 1.40
N SER A 184 -6.24 -16.93 2.12
CA SER A 184 -6.90 -16.61 3.39
C SER A 184 -8.41 -16.43 3.28
N ASP A 185 -8.92 -16.07 2.10
CA ASP A 185 -10.34 -15.95 1.79
C ASP A 185 -11.02 -17.30 1.47
N GLY A 186 -10.29 -18.41 1.61
CA GLY A 186 -10.78 -19.76 1.32
C GLY A 186 -10.86 -20.09 -0.17
N GLN A 187 -10.43 -19.19 -1.06
CA GLN A 187 -10.45 -19.44 -2.50
C GLN A 187 -9.21 -20.22 -2.95
N ILE A 188 -9.40 -21.16 -3.87
CA ILE A 188 -8.29 -21.85 -4.54
C ILE A 188 -7.56 -20.84 -5.42
N LEU A 189 -6.25 -20.76 -5.27
CA LEU A 189 -5.40 -19.88 -6.06
C LEU A 189 -5.09 -20.50 -7.41
N ASP A 190 -5.30 -19.74 -8.47
CA ASP A 190 -4.85 -20.10 -9.82
C ASP A 190 -3.35 -19.72 -9.98
N PRO A 191 -2.45 -20.69 -10.26
CA PRO A 191 -1.05 -20.38 -10.51
C PRO A 191 -0.83 -19.61 -11.82
N ALA A 192 -1.78 -19.61 -12.75
CA ALA A 192 -1.70 -18.96 -14.06
C ALA A 192 -2.42 -17.60 -14.08
N ILE A 193 -1.70 -16.53 -13.76
CA ILE A 193 -2.29 -15.19 -13.56
C ILE A 193 -2.12 -14.32 -14.82
N VAL A 194 -3.22 -13.79 -15.34
CA VAL A 194 -3.22 -12.83 -16.45
C VAL A 194 -3.18 -11.40 -15.92
N ILE A 195 -2.17 -10.65 -16.34
CA ILE A 195 -1.99 -9.22 -16.02
C ILE A 195 -2.22 -8.37 -17.26
N SER A 196 -2.91 -7.24 -17.10
CA SER A 196 -3.28 -6.37 -18.23
C SER A 196 -2.15 -5.44 -18.70
N ASN A 197 -1.19 -5.12 -17.82
CA ASN A 197 -0.15 -4.14 -18.07
C ASN A 197 1.25 -4.66 -17.73
N LYS A 198 2.10 -4.84 -18.75
CA LYS A 198 3.49 -5.29 -18.60
C LYS A 198 4.36 -4.34 -17.75
N ALA A 199 4.05 -3.06 -17.68
CA ALA A 199 4.79 -2.11 -16.85
C ALA A 199 4.69 -2.45 -15.35
N ARG A 200 3.59 -3.10 -14.92
CA ARG A 200 3.40 -3.56 -13.54
C ARG A 200 3.90 -4.99 -13.31
N LEU A 201 4.56 -5.63 -14.29
CA LEU A 201 4.96 -7.04 -14.23
C LEU A 201 5.66 -7.43 -12.93
N ARG A 202 6.67 -6.65 -12.51
CA ARG A 202 7.42 -6.94 -11.27
C ARG A 202 6.54 -6.81 -10.02
N GLN A 203 5.63 -5.84 -10.00
CA GLN A 203 4.68 -5.63 -8.91
C GLN A 203 3.68 -6.80 -8.82
N GLU A 204 3.09 -7.19 -9.94
CA GLU A 204 2.13 -8.31 -9.98
C GLU A 204 2.79 -9.65 -9.65
N MET A 205 4.01 -9.89 -10.11
CA MET A 205 4.81 -11.06 -9.74
C MET A 205 5.10 -11.09 -8.23
N ALA A 206 5.44 -9.94 -7.63
CA ALA A 206 5.67 -9.86 -6.20
C ALA A 206 4.39 -10.14 -5.40
N LYS A 207 3.26 -9.58 -5.84
CA LYS A 207 1.94 -9.84 -5.26
C LYS A 207 1.61 -11.33 -5.30
N ALA A 208 1.74 -11.97 -6.47
CA ALA A 208 1.51 -13.40 -6.63
C ALA A 208 2.36 -14.24 -5.66
N LEU A 209 3.67 -13.97 -5.57
CA LEU A 209 4.54 -14.68 -4.63
C LEU A 209 4.11 -14.52 -3.17
N ARG A 210 3.69 -13.32 -2.76
CA ARG A 210 3.23 -13.06 -1.40
C ARG A 210 1.92 -13.77 -1.10
N THR A 211 0.98 -13.76 -2.05
CA THR A 211 -0.30 -14.48 -1.93
C THR A 211 -0.05 -15.98 -1.78
N PHE A 212 0.76 -16.58 -2.65
CA PHE A 212 1.10 -18.02 -2.55
C PHE A 212 1.91 -18.34 -1.29
N GLY A 213 2.85 -17.49 -0.90
CA GLY A 213 3.66 -17.70 0.30
C GLY A 213 2.87 -17.60 1.62
N GLY A 214 1.68 -16.97 1.60
CA GLY A 214 0.77 -16.90 2.75
C GLY A 214 -0.38 -17.91 2.68
N ALA A 215 -0.48 -18.64 1.57
CA ALA A 215 -1.54 -19.60 1.33
C ALA A 215 -1.32 -20.90 2.10
N THR A 216 -2.40 -21.62 2.37
CA THR A 216 -2.34 -22.96 2.95
C THR A 216 -2.43 -24.00 1.84
N ARG A 217 -1.54 -24.99 1.85
CA ARG A 217 -1.64 -26.12 0.94
C ARG A 217 -2.72 -27.07 1.42
N LEU A 218 -3.73 -27.33 0.60
CA LEU A 218 -4.68 -28.40 0.89
C LEU A 218 -3.93 -29.73 0.79
N ALA A 219 -3.93 -30.50 1.88
CA ALA A 219 -3.47 -31.88 1.83
C ALA A 219 -4.41 -32.65 0.89
N THR A 220 -3.86 -33.13 -0.22
CA THR A 220 -4.47 -34.21 -1.01
C THR A 220 -4.56 -35.48 -0.19
#